data_AF-A0A0R1WNI3-F1
#
_entry.id   AF-A0A0R1WNI3-F1
#
_cell.length_a   1.000
_cell.length_b   1.000
_cell.length_c   1.000
_cell.angle_alpha   90.00
_cell.angle_beta   90.00
_cell.angle_gamma   90.00
#
_symmetry.space_group_name_H-M   'P 1'
#
loop_
_entity.id
_entity.type
_entity.pdbx_description
1 polymer ?
#
loop_
_entity_poly.entity_id
_entity_poly.type
_entity_poly.pdbx_seq_one_letter_code
_entity_poly.pdbx_strand_id
1 'polypeptide(L)'
;MMNKLIFSRKFLLSPLVQELKEHFNDPDGELGKLTKQIKANDQKAETLMSLLEKALIDKVMYINQTAELEQSTYQCQQRIKQINSNNTDKANSLEDFRDLLRWCQQGQMMKNFDSKVFKTFVQAIKANSQHKIVFQLKCGLNLAEHLPKEVRVSQHFYHEVIR
;
A
#
# COMPACT_ATOMS: atom_id res chain seq x y z
N MET A 1 -15.61 16.10 0.85
CA MET A 1 -14.39 15.31 1.17
C MET A 1 -13.23 16.11 1.77
N MET A 2 -12.52 17.03 1.07
CA MET A 2 -11.25 17.65 1.56
C MET A 2 -11.30 18.26 2.98
N ASN A 3 -12.34 19.02 3.31
CA ASN A 3 -12.52 19.58 4.66
C ASN A 3 -12.63 18.50 5.76
N LYS A 4 -13.14 17.31 5.44
CA LYS A 4 -13.19 16.17 6.37
C LYS A 4 -11.80 15.63 6.67
N LEU A 5 -10.90 15.62 5.68
CA LEU A 5 -9.50 15.22 5.85
C LEU A 5 -8.74 16.18 6.77
N ILE A 6 -8.94 17.50 6.59
CA ILE A 6 -8.38 18.53 7.48
C ILE A 6 -8.87 18.32 8.91
N PHE A 7 -10.19 18.10 9.08
CA PHE A 7 -10.82 17.90 10.38
C PHE A 7 -10.32 16.63 11.08
N SER A 8 -10.21 15.50 10.36
CA SER A 8 -9.86 14.21 10.93
C SER A 8 -8.37 14.04 11.26
N ARG A 9 -7.53 15.05 10.98
CA ARG A 9 -6.08 15.01 11.16
C ARG A 9 -5.65 14.49 12.53
N LYS A 10 -6.24 15.03 13.61
CA LYS A 10 -5.84 14.73 14.99
C LYS A 10 -6.22 13.32 15.44
N PHE A 11 -7.27 12.73 14.85
CA PHE A 11 -7.86 11.49 15.35
C PHE A 11 -7.55 10.26 14.48
N LEU A 12 -7.27 10.46 13.18
CA LEU A 12 -7.02 9.36 12.24
C LEU A 12 -5.59 9.38 11.69
N LEU A 13 -5.09 10.54 11.26
CA LEU A 13 -3.84 10.59 10.49
C LEU A 13 -2.59 10.47 11.37
N SER A 14 -2.59 11.03 12.59
CA SER A 14 -1.43 10.95 13.49
C SER A 14 -1.13 9.53 14.02
N PRO A 15 -2.12 8.72 14.47
CA PRO A 15 -1.87 7.33 14.85
C PRO A 15 -1.36 6.46 13.69
N LEU A 16 -1.89 6.67 12.48
CA LEU A 16 -1.45 5.96 11.28
C LEU A 16 0.04 6.21 10.95
N VAL A 17 0.56 7.43 11.19
CA VAL A 17 2.00 7.71 11.03
C VAL A 17 2.85 6.87 11.99
N GLN A 18 2.38 6.69 13.23
CA GLN A 18 3.12 5.98 14.26
C GLN A 18 3.20 4.48 13.95
N GLU A 19 2.06 3.88 13.58
CA GLU A 19 1.96 2.48 13.18
C GLU A 19 2.82 2.18 11.94
N LEU A 20 2.86 3.11 10.97
CA LEU A 20 3.71 2.97 9.79
C LEU A 20 5.21 3.00 10.13
N LYS A 21 5.66 3.85 11.06
CA LYS A 21 7.08 3.93 11.45
C LYS A 21 7.59 2.65 12.11
N GLU A 22 6.75 1.98 12.88
CA GLU A 22 7.09 0.74 13.59
C GLU A 22 7.24 -0.44 12.61
N HIS A 23 6.54 -0.41 11.48
CA HIS A 23 6.51 -1.51 10.51
C HIS A 23 7.71 -1.56 9.54
N PHE A 24 8.53 -0.50 9.44
CA PHE A 24 9.69 -0.42 8.54
C PHE A 24 11.05 -0.71 9.20
N ASN A 25 11.10 -0.90 10.53
CA ASN A 25 12.35 -1.03 11.29
C ASN A 25 12.61 -2.49 11.76
N ASP A 26 12.69 -3.46 10.84
CA ASP A 26 13.12 -4.83 11.16
C ASP A 26 14.46 -5.20 10.48
N PRO A 27 15.60 -5.08 11.19
CA PRO A 27 16.92 -5.41 10.66
C PRO A 27 17.17 -6.91 10.43
N ASP A 28 16.37 -7.82 11.01
CA ASP A 28 16.42 -9.29 10.78
C ASP A 28 15.22 -9.79 9.93
N GLY A 29 14.61 -8.85 9.20
CA GLY A 29 13.37 -9.06 8.46
C GLY A 29 13.43 -10.11 7.35
N GLU A 30 12.27 -10.32 6.74
CA GLU A 30 12.02 -11.36 5.72
C GLU A 30 13.07 -11.36 4.57
N LEU A 31 13.53 -10.18 4.13
CA LEU A 31 14.58 -10.03 3.11
C LEU A 31 15.92 -10.62 3.52
N GLY A 32 16.32 -10.40 4.78
CA GLY A 32 17.57 -10.94 5.33
C GLY A 32 17.53 -12.47 5.40
N LYS A 33 16.38 -13.05 5.79
CA LYS A 33 16.17 -14.50 5.81
C LYS A 33 16.22 -15.11 4.41
N LEU A 34 15.57 -14.49 3.42
CA LEU A 34 15.59 -14.95 2.02
C LEU A 34 17.00 -14.89 1.42
N THR A 35 17.77 -13.83 1.72
CA THR A 35 19.16 -13.70 1.27
C THR A 35 20.06 -14.77 1.88
N LYS A 36 19.90 -15.05 3.18
CA LYS A 36 20.62 -16.15 3.86
C LYS A 36 20.27 -17.51 3.25
N GLN A 37 19.00 -17.75 2.89
CA GLN A 37 18.56 -19.00 2.26
C GLN A 37 19.19 -19.21 0.88
N ILE A 38 19.27 -18.16 0.05
CA ILE A 38 19.95 -18.24 -1.26
C ILE A 38 21.41 -18.63 -1.08
N LYS A 39 22.13 -17.94 -0.16
CA LYS A 39 23.53 -18.27 0.14
C LYS A 39 23.72 -19.70 0.63
N ALA A 40 22.79 -20.21 1.45
CA ALA A 40 22.82 -21.60 1.91
C ALA A 40 22.58 -22.60 0.76
N ASN A 41 21.72 -22.27 -0.20
CA ASN A 41 21.51 -23.11 -1.39
C ASN A 41 22.77 -23.15 -2.27
N ASP A 42 23.46 -22.02 -2.45
CA ASP A 42 24.72 -21.97 -3.21
C ASP A 42 25.80 -22.87 -2.57
N GLN A 43 25.94 -22.81 -1.24
CA GLN A 43 26.86 -23.68 -0.50
C GLN A 43 26.51 -25.17 -0.63
N LYS A 44 25.22 -25.51 -0.65
CA LYS A 44 24.76 -26.89 -0.88
C LYS A 44 25.05 -27.36 -2.30
N ALA A 45 24.90 -26.48 -3.30
CA ALA A 45 25.23 -26.80 -4.69
C ALA A 45 26.73 -27.09 -4.87
N GLU A 46 27.60 -26.29 -4.25
CA GLU A 46 29.05 -26.53 -4.20
C GLU A 46 29.37 -27.89 -3.55
N THR A 47 28.68 -28.22 -2.46
CA THR A 47 28.84 -29.50 -1.76
C THR A 47 28.41 -30.68 -2.64
N LEU A 48 27.24 -30.58 -3.30
CA LEU A 48 26.75 -31.60 -4.24
C LEU A 48 27.73 -31.84 -5.39
N MET A 49 28.33 -30.77 -5.92
CA MET A 49 29.35 -30.87 -6.97
C MET A 49 30.59 -31.62 -6.46
N SER A 50 31.09 -31.28 -5.26
CA SER A 50 32.22 -32.00 -4.66
C SER A 50 31.92 -33.48 -4.41
N LEU A 51 30.70 -33.82 -3.98
CA LEU A 51 30.28 -35.21 -3.77
C LEU A 51 30.21 -35.98 -5.09
N LEU A 52 29.73 -35.34 -6.17
CA LEU A 52 29.69 -35.92 -7.51
C LEU A 52 31.12 -36.18 -8.04
N GLU A 53 32.02 -35.22 -7.91
CA GLU A 53 33.43 -35.34 -8.34
C GLU A 53 34.16 -36.48 -7.60
N LYS A 54 33.84 -36.69 -6.32
CA LYS A 54 34.35 -37.80 -5.51
C LYS A 54 33.63 -39.13 -5.78
N ALA A 55 32.69 -39.17 -6.73
CA ALA A 55 31.83 -40.31 -7.05
C ALA A 55 31.07 -40.87 -5.83
N LEU A 56 30.78 -40.03 -4.84
CA LEU A 56 30.03 -40.39 -3.63
C LEU A 56 28.51 -40.34 -3.85
N ILE A 57 28.07 -39.66 -4.90
CA ILE A 57 26.67 -39.62 -5.36
C ILE A 57 26.63 -39.86 -6.87
N ASP A 58 25.52 -40.40 -7.35
CA ASP A 58 25.31 -40.58 -8.78
C ASP A 58 24.74 -39.31 -9.45
N LYS A 59 24.78 -39.32 -10.79
CA LYS A 59 24.34 -38.19 -11.61
C LYS A 59 22.83 -37.91 -11.50
N VAL A 60 22.00 -38.92 -11.28
CA VAL A 60 20.55 -38.76 -11.15
C VAL A 60 20.23 -38.06 -9.83
N MET A 61 20.86 -38.50 -8.74
CA MET A 61 20.76 -37.85 -7.43
C MET A 61 21.23 -36.39 -7.49
N TYR A 62 22.37 -36.14 -8.12
CA TYR A 62 22.86 -34.78 -8.33
C TYR A 62 21.85 -33.91 -9.08
N ILE A 63 21.33 -34.35 -10.23
CA ILE A 63 20.36 -33.59 -11.02
C ILE A 63 19.11 -33.24 -10.20
N ASN A 64 18.54 -34.23 -9.50
CA ASN A 64 17.33 -34.03 -8.71
C ASN A 64 17.55 -33.01 -7.58
N GLN A 65 18.63 -33.17 -6.81
CA GLN A 65 18.93 -32.27 -5.69
C GLN A 65 19.29 -30.86 -6.16
N THR A 66 19.99 -30.73 -7.29
CA THR A 66 20.32 -29.42 -7.85
C THR A 66 19.05 -28.70 -8.33
N ALA A 67 18.12 -29.41 -8.97
CA ALA A 67 16.83 -28.85 -9.38
C ALA A 67 15.99 -28.34 -8.20
N GLU A 68 16.00 -29.05 -7.06
CA GLU A 68 15.34 -28.60 -5.83
C GLU A 68 15.95 -27.29 -5.28
N LEU A 69 17.29 -27.20 -5.27
CA LEU A 69 17.99 -25.98 -4.84
C LEU A 69 17.71 -24.81 -5.78
N GLU A 70 17.71 -25.03 -7.10
CA GLU A 70 17.37 -24.02 -8.10
C GLU A 70 15.93 -23.52 -7.93
N GLN A 71 14.97 -24.43 -7.72
CA GLN A 71 13.58 -24.06 -7.47
C GLN A 71 13.43 -23.24 -6.19
N SER A 72 14.11 -23.64 -5.11
CA SER A 72 14.12 -22.90 -3.84
C SER A 72 14.71 -21.49 -4.00
N THR A 73 15.84 -21.36 -4.72
CA THR A 73 16.48 -20.07 -5.00
C THR A 73 15.57 -19.19 -5.85
N TYR A 74 14.92 -19.73 -6.87
CA TYR A 74 13.95 -19.01 -7.69
C TYR A 74 12.79 -18.47 -6.85
N GLN A 75 12.20 -19.28 -5.98
CA GLN A 75 11.13 -18.84 -5.07
C GLN A 75 11.59 -17.71 -4.14
N CYS A 76 12.79 -17.82 -3.57
CA CYS A 76 13.36 -16.78 -2.72
C CYS A 76 13.53 -15.45 -3.49
N GLN A 77 14.05 -15.50 -4.72
CA GLN A 77 14.21 -14.32 -5.57
C GLN A 77 12.86 -13.69 -5.95
N GLN A 78 11.85 -14.50 -6.27
CA GLN A 78 10.49 -14.00 -6.54
C GLN A 78 9.90 -13.30 -5.32
N ARG A 79 10.09 -13.87 -4.13
CA ARG A 79 9.62 -13.25 -2.88
C ARG A 79 10.35 -11.95 -2.58
N ILE A 80 11.67 -11.89 -2.78
CA ILE A 80 12.46 -10.65 -2.66
C ILE A 80 11.93 -9.57 -3.62
N LYS A 81 11.70 -9.92 -4.89
CA LYS A 81 11.13 -8.99 -5.88
C LYS A 81 9.78 -8.45 -5.43
N GLN A 82 8.87 -9.32 -4.96
CA GLN A 82 7.58 -8.91 -4.43
C GLN A 82 7.71 -7.97 -3.23
N ILE A 83 8.57 -8.29 -2.27
CA ILE A 83 8.79 -7.44 -1.09
C ILE A 83 9.34 -6.08 -1.51
N ASN A 84 10.30 -6.04 -2.42
CA ASN A 84 10.88 -4.79 -2.93
C ASN A 84 9.85 -3.95 -3.69
N SER A 85 9.06 -4.55 -4.59
CA SER A 85 7.97 -3.85 -5.28
C SER A 85 6.94 -3.30 -4.29
N ASN A 86 6.50 -4.13 -3.33
CA ASN A 86 5.59 -3.69 -2.28
C ASN A 86 6.20 -2.57 -1.41
N ASN A 87 7.50 -2.62 -1.13
CA ASN A 87 8.19 -1.59 -0.36
C ASN A 87 8.33 -0.28 -1.15
N THR A 88 8.58 -0.34 -2.46
CA THR A 88 8.57 0.84 -3.33
C THR A 88 7.18 1.47 -3.39
N ASP A 89 6.13 0.66 -3.58
CA ASP A 89 4.75 1.16 -3.57
C ASP A 89 4.36 1.75 -2.22
N LYS A 90 4.75 1.09 -1.12
CA LYS A 90 4.56 1.59 0.25
C LYS A 90 5.36 2.87 0.52
N ALA A 91 6.58 2.99 0.01
CA ALA A 91 7.42 4.17 0.19
C ALA A 91 6.81 5.38 -0.54
N ASN A 92 6.37 5.20 -1.79
CA ASN A 92 5.66 6.21 -2.55
C ASN A 92 4.36 6.61 -1.84
N SER A 93 3.57 5.62 -1.40
CA SER A 93 2.34 5.85 -0.63
C SER A 93 2.59 6.57 0.69
N LEU A 94 3.74 6.34 1.35
CA LEU A 94 4.13 7.01 2.58
C LEU A 94 4.54 8.47 2.32
N GLU A 95 5.22 8.74 1.20
CA GLU A 95 5.54 10.10 0.77
C GLU A 95 4.27 10.89 0.44
N ASP A 96 3.38 10.32 -0.37
CA ASP A 96 2.05 10.89 -0.64
C ASP A 96 1.24 11.12 0.64
N PHE A 97 1.35 10.21 1.61
CA PHE A 97 0.70 10.37 2.91
C PHE A 97 1.30 11.51 3.74
N ARG A 98 2.63 11.68 3.73
CA ARG A 98 3.33 12.79 4.39
C ARG A 98 2.93 14.13 3.77
N ASP A 99 2.81 14.19 2.45
CA ASP A 99 2.35 15.39 1.75
C ASP A 99 0.90 15.74 2.08
N LEU A 100 0.01 14.75 2.09
CA LEU A 100 -1.36 14.94 2.54
C LEU A 100 -1.41 15.44 3.99
N LEU A 101 -0.61 14.87 4.87
CA LEU A 101 -0.55 15.27 6.28
C LEU A 101 -0.05 16.72 6.42
N ARG A 102 1.03 17.09 5.72
CA ARG A 102 1.57 18.45 5.71
C ARG A 102 0.55 19.47 5.21
N TRP A 103 -0.22 19.11 4.19
CA TRP A 103 -1.31 19.95 3.71
C TRP A 103 -2.44 20.08 4.76
N CYS A 104 -2.93 18.98 5.33
CA CYS A 104 -3.94 19.00 6.39
C CYS A 104 -3.47 19.76 7.66
N GLN A 105 -2.17 19.82 7.92
CA GLN A 105 -1.60 20.57 9.04
C GLN A 105 -1.84 22.08 8.95
N GLN A 106 -1.92 22.62 7.74
CA GLN A 106 -2.24 24.04 7.52
C GLN A 106 -3.59 24.43 8.14
N GLY A 107 -4.50 23.48 8.33
CA GLY A 107 -5.74 23.67 9.10
C GLY A 107 -6.75 24.62 8.45
N GLN A 108 -6.45 25.14 7.26
CA GLN A 108 -7.30 26.09 6.57
C GLN A 108 -8.42 25.36 5.85
N MET A 109 -9.62 25.42 6.44
CA MET A 109 -10.83 24.87 5.82
C MET A 109 -11.11 25.59 4.50
N MET A 110 -11.36 24.81 3.45
CA MET A 110 -11.65 25.33 2.13
C MET A 110 -13.08 25.88 2.09
N LYS A 111 -13.24 27.11 1.61
CA LYS A 111 -14.56 27.73 1.40
C LYS A 111 -15.20 27.30 0.07
N ASN A 112 -14.38 27.08 -0.95
CA ASN A 112 -14.78 26.66 -2.28
C ASN A 112 -13.99 25.42 -2.69
N PHE A 113 -14.53 24.66 -3.64
CA PHE A 113 -13.80 23.55 -4.25
C PHE A 113 -12.61 24.07 -5.07
N ASP A 114 -11.44 23.46 -4.86
CA ASP A 114 -10.24 23.70 -5.66
C ASP A 114 -9.84 22.40 -6.38
N SER A 115 -9.98 22.40 -7.71
CA SER A 115 -9.64 21.24 -8.53
C SER A 115 -8.15 20.89 -8.49
N LYS A 116 -7.25 21.86 -8.29
CA LYS A 116 -5.81 21.59 -8.24
C LYS A 116 -5.49 20.81 -6.97
N VAL A 117 -5.93 21.31 -5.83
CA VAL A 117 -5.79 20.63 -4.52
C VAL A 117 -6.41 19.23 -4.56
N PHE A 118 -7.60 19.10 -5.14
CA PHE A 118 -8.25 17.81 -5.27
C PHE A 118 -7.43 16.80 -6.09
N LYS A 119 -6.94 17.20 -7.27
CA LYS A 119 -6.11 16.34 -8.15
C LYS A 119 -4.72 16.04 -7.57
N THR A 120 -4.24 16.85 -6.64
CA THR A 120 -2.99 16.57 -5.91
C THR A 120 -3.13 15.28 -5.11
N PHE A 121 -4.24 15.10 -4.39
CA PHE A 121 -4.37 14.00 -3.41
C PHE A 121 -5.25 12.83 -3.88
N VAL A 122 -6.21 13.06 -4.77
CA VAL A 122 -7.14 12.03 -5.25
C VAL A 122 -6.61 11.40 -6.54
N GLN A 123 -6.51 10.08 -6.54
CA GLN A 123 -6.12 9.27 -7.70
C GLN A 123 -7.33 8.93 -8.58
N ALA A 124 -8.42 8.47 -7.96
CA ALA A 124 -9.60 8.01 -8.68
C ALA A 124 -10.87 8.14 -7.82
N ILE A 125 -12.03 8.11 -8.49
CA ILE A 125 -13.33 8.06 -7.84
C ILE A 125 -14.05 6.82 -8.36
N LYS A 126 -14.46 5.94 -7.45
CA LYS A 126 -15.22 4.74 -7.76
C LYS A 126 -16.67 4.92 -7.32
N ALA A 127 -17.61 4.86 -8.27
CA ALA A 127 -19.03 4.79 -7.96
C ALA A 127 -19.41 3.34 -7.65
N ASN A 128 -19.65 3.03 -6.38
CA ASN A 128 -20.03 1.69 -5.95
C ASN A 128 -21.55 1.47 -6.04
N SER A 129 -22.34 2.53 -5.94
CA SER A 129 -23.80 2.51 -6.14
C SER A 129 -24.30 3.93 -6.43
N GLN A 130 -25.58 4.07 -6.76
CA GLN A 130 -26.23 5.38 -6.96
C GLN A 130 -26.11 6.32 -5.75
N HIS A 131 -25.86 5.78 -4.55
CA HIS A 131 -25.74 6.56 -3.32
C HIS A 131 -24.39 6.42 -2.62
N LYS A 132 -23.39 5.79 -3.26
CA LYS A 132 -22.09 5.56 -2.62
C LYS A 132 -20.96 5.73 -3.61
N ILE A 133 -20.10 6.68 -3.31
CA ILE A 133 -18.84 6.91 -4.01
C ILE A 133 -17.67 6.68 -3.07
N VAL A 134 -16.53 6.26 -3.63
CA VAL A 134 -15.28 6.07 -2.90
C VAL A 134 -14.20 6.90 -3.58
N PHE A 135 -13.60 7.81 -2.84
CA PHE A 135 -12.43 8.56 -3.26
C PHE A 135 -11.19 7.73 -2.92
N GLN A 136 -10.45 7.33 -3.95
CA GLN A 136 -9.17 6.63 -3.81
C GLN A 136 -8.07 7.70 -3.81
N LEU A 137 -7.35 7.81 -2.69
CA LEU A 137 -6.24 8.75 -2.54
C LEU A 137 -4.95 8.13 -3.05
N LYS A 138 -4.00 8.96 -3.47
CA LYS A 138 -2.68 8.50 -3.96
C LYS A 138 -1.87 7.77 -2.88
N CYS A 139 -2.04 8.18 -1.63
CA CYS A 139 -1.49 7.51 -0.46
C CYS A 139 -2.19 6.19 -0.07
N GLY A 140 -2.95 5.57 -0.97
CA GLY A 140 -3.59 4.27 -0.76
C GLY A 140 -4.87 4.25 0.09
N LEU A 141 -5.27 5.39 0.68
CA LEU A 141 -6.48 5.50 1.48
C LEU A 141 -7.76 5.53 0.61
N ASN A 142 -8.83 4.88 1.09
CA ASN A 142 -10.14 4.88 0.45
C ASN A 142 -11.17 5.58 1.34
N LEU A 143 -11.76 6.67 0.86
CA LEU A 143 -12.77 7.44 1.59
C LEU A 143 -14.15 7.25 0.96
N ALA A 144 -15.03 6.54 1.64
CA ALA A 144 -16.41 6.39 1.21
C ALA A 144 -17.25 7.63 1.59
N GLU A 145 -18.00 8.16 0.63
CA GLU A 145 -19.04 9.17 0.87
C GLU A 145 -20.41 8.67 0.39
N HIS A 146 -21.43 8.98 1.19
CA HIS A 146 -22.82 8.74 0.83
C HIS A 146 -23.38 9.96 0.12
N LEU A 147 -23.99 9.74 -1.06
CA LEU A 147 -24.64 10.81 -1.81
C LEU A 147 -26.10 10.94 -1.32
N PRO A 148 -26.54 12.14 -0.91
CA PRO A 148 -27.93 12.33 -0.50
C PRO A 148 -28.88 12.03 -1.68
N LYS A 149 -30.06 11.49 -1.38
CA LYS A 149 -31.17 11.44 -2.36
C LYS A 149 -31.52 12.87 -2.75
N GLU A 150 -31.85 13.11 -4.02
CA GLU A 150 -32.49 14.37 -4.41
C GLU A 150 -33.73 14.56 -3.55
N VAL A 151 -33.69 15.51 -2.63
CA VAL A 151 -34.88 15.99 -1.95
C VAL A 151 -35.57 16.89 -2.97
N ARG A 152 -36.63 16.39 -3.60
CA ARG A 152 -37.53 17.27 -4.35
C ARG A 152 -38.03 18.32 -3.37
N VAL A 153 -37.60 19.57 -3.56
CA VAL A 153 -38.13 20.71 -2.80
C VAL A 153 -39.62 20.79 -3.12
N SER A 154 -40.46 20.48 -2.14
CA SER A 154 -41.91 20.65 -2.26
C SER A 154 -42.22 22.13 -2.48
N GLN A 155 -42.89 22.46 -3.58
CA GLN A 155 -43.23 23.82 -4.04
C GLN A 155 -44.18 24.63 -3.13
N HIS A 156 -44.29 24.35 -1.83
CA HIS A 156 -45.24 25.03 -0.94
C HIS A 156 -44.51 25.85 0.13
N PHE A 157 -43.83 26.92 -0.28
CA PHE A 157 -43.16 27.83 0.65
C PHE A 157 -43.29 29.31 0.25
N TYR A 158 -44.49 29.77 -0.15
CA TYR A 158 -44.82 31.20 -0.09
C TYR A 158 -46.32 31.37 0.22
N HIS A 159 -46.62 32.33 1.10
CA HIS A 159 -47.89 32.67 1.79
C HIS A 159 -47.85 32.11 3.22
N GLU A 160 -47.52 32.87 4.26
CA GLU A 160 -48.08 34.18 4.62
C GLU A 160 -47.08 34.98 5.48
N VAL A 161 -46.68 36.17 5.03
CA VAL A 161 -46.38 37.31 5.93
C VAL A 161 -46.69 38.61 5.17
N ILE A 162 -47.97 38.97 5.09
CA ILE A 162 -48.40 40.37 5.06
C ILE A 162 -49.65 40.48 5.93
N ARG A 163 -49.51 41.06 7.11
CA ARG A 163 -50.53 41.87 7.77
C ARG A 163 -49.85 43.14 8.26
#